data_AF-A0A5P9XRP9-F1
#
_entry.id   AF-A0A5P9XRP9-F1
#
_cell.length_a   1.000
_cell.length_b   1.000
_cell.length_c   1.000
_cell.angle_alpha   90.00
_cell.angle_beta   90.00
_cell.angle_gamma   90.00
#
_symmetry.space_group_name_H-M   'P 1'
#
loop_
_entity.id
_entity.type
_entity.pdbx_description
1 polymer ?
#
loop_
_entity_poly.entity_id
_entity_poly.type
_entity_poly.pdbx_seq_one_letter_code
_entity_poly.pdbx_strand_id
1 'polypeptide(L)'
;MTNVLPFPTGGKPAKPSRKKSHRSKSSDNAYGPALLLQDFDDMPVDVLNTIIQAGSLYLAQTGLEPTADELASPCAQFLQTIQGMNALTEAANVLIYQAQRYPELTDQEPVDWLVQRTKTTHKVMRKLDKMLPTDEFILSSNSYGPDFMAEYATNAAMLVVSYFAEDLLVYYDENFIQTKKDRRKVMMLDYRDAYREVIQDCQIHVGAHGFLMKELASAQRALNKAMEEL
;
A
#
# COMPACT_ATOMS: atom_id res chain seq x y z
N MET A 1 9.51 -27.50 -9.35
CA MET A 1 9.51 -27.47 -7.87
C MET A 1 10.01 -26.10 -7.50
N THR A 2 9.15 -25.24 -6.96
CA THR A 2 9.53 -23.89 -6.49
C THR A 2 10.33 -24.02 -5.19
N ASN A 3 11.45 -23.32 -5.09
CA ASN A 3 12.43 -23.44 -4.00
C ASN A 3 12.08 -22.63 -2.74
N VAL A 4 10.86 -22.10 -2.59
CA VAL A 4 10.58 -21.04 -1.60
C VAL A 4 9.24 -21.22 -0.89
N LEU A 5 9.27 -20.85 0.41
CA LEU A 5 8.14 -20.41 1.24
C LEU A 5 7.19 -19.47 0.47
N PRO A 6 5.91 -19.35 0.87
CA PRO A 6 4.97 -18.49 0.14
C PRO A 6 5.50 -17.05 0.06
N PHE A 7 5.45 -16.48 -1.15
CA PHE A 7 5.63 -15.04 -1.39
C PHE A 7 4.74 -14.24 -0.42
N PRO A 8 5.08 -12.97 -0.11
CA PRO A 8 4.28 -12.17 0.83
C PRO A 8 2.79 -12.22 0.46
N THR A 9 1.99 -12.94 1.24
CA THR A 9 0.54 -13.10 1.02
C THR A 9 -0.21 -11.98 1.72
N GLY A 10 -0.03 -10.74 1.26
CA GLY A 10 -0.64 -9.55 1.86
C GLY A 10 -0.28 -9.33 3.34
N GLY A 11 -0.50 -8.12 3.85
CA GLY A 11 -0.45 -7.88 5.30
C GLY A 11 -1.68 -8.45 6.01
N LYS A 12 -1.68 -8.56 7.33
CA LYS A 12 -2.84 -9.08 8.07
C LYS A 12 -4.13 -8.37 7.68
N PRO A 13 -5.25 -9.11 7.60
CA PRO A 13 -6.51 -8.50 7.26
C PRO A 13 -6.89 -7.39 8.24
N ALA A 14 -7.40 -6.29 7.70
CA ALA A 14 -8.21 -5.36 8.48
C ALA A 14 -9.28 -6.20 9.19
N LYS A 15 -9.25 -6.22 10.53
CA LYS A 15 -10.16 -7.06 11.32
C LYS A 15 -11.59 -6.85 10.79
N PRO A 16 -12.30 -7.92 10.41
CA PRO A 16 -13.69 -7.77 10.03
C PRO A 16 -14.39 -7.17 11.24
N SER A 17 -15.19 -6.13 10.97
CA SER A 17 -15.97 -5.40 11.96
C SER A 17 -16.35 -6.30 13.12
N ARG A 18 -15.85 -6.02 14.34
CA ARG A 18 -16.17 -6.75 15.57
C ARG A 18 -17.62 -7.20 15.51
N LYS A 19 -17.86 -8.52 15.43
CA LYS A 19 -19.19 -9.16 15.33
C LYS A 19 -20.20 -8.40 16.19
N LYS A 20 -20.95 -7.48 15.59
CA LYS A 20 -22.14 -6.90 16.22
C LYS A 20 -23.31 -7.77 15.80
N SER A 21 -23.70 -8.61 16.75
CA SER A 21 -25.02 -9.20 16.95
C SER A 21 -26.09 -8.74 15.95
N HIS A 22 -26.68 -9.72 15.26
CA HIS A 22 -27.94 -9.68 14.52
C HIS A 22 -28.67 -8.33 14.50
N ARG A 23 -28.61 -7.64 13.35
CA ARG A 23 -29.78 -6.95 12.79
C ARG A 23 -29.62 -6.85 11.28
N SER A 24 -30.48 -7.59 10.59
CA SER A 24 -30.72 -7.51 9.16
C SER A 24 -31.38 -6.18 8.78
N LYS A 25 -31.14 -5.77 7.53
CA LYS A 25 -31.76 -4.71 6.71
C LYS A 25 -30.92 -3.43 6.51
N SER A 26 -30.63 -3.17 5.22
CA SER A 26 -29.92 -2.05 4.56
C SER A 26 -28.44 -1.84 4.92
N SER A 27 -27.56 -2.26 4.01
CA SER A 27 -26.10 -2.15 4.06
C SER A 27 -25.52 -0.76 3.82
N ASP A 28 -26.32 0.30 3.69
CA ASP A 28 -25.81 1.62 3.27
C ASP A 28 -25.59 2.64 4.41
N ASN A 29 -25.79 2.30 5.69
CA ASN A 29 -25.80 3.35 6.73
C ASN A 29 -25.32 2.94 8.14
N ALA A 30 -24.33 2.03 8.25
CA ALA A 30 -23.76 1.70 9.56
C ALA A 30 -22.90 2.83 10.16
N TYR A 31 -22.27 3.66 9.31
CA TYR A 31 -21.22 4.62 9.70
C TYR A 31 -21.57 6.10 9.48
N GLY A 32 -22.85 6.44 9.30
CA GLY A 32 -23.29 7.81 9.00
C GLY A 32 -23.16 8.15 7.50
N PRO A 33 -23.62 9.34 7.07
CA PRO A 33 -23.57 9.72 5.66
C PRO A 33 -22.13 9.89 5.20
N ALA A 34 -21.82 9.37 4.00
CA ALA A 34 -20.57 9.62 3.31
C ALA A 34 -20.37 11.12 3.09
N LEU A 35 -19.13 11.59 3.21
CA LEU A 35 -18.78 12.92 2.73
C LEU A 35 -18.33 12.77 1.28
N LEU A 36 -19.17 13.29 0.39
CA LEU A 36 -18.91 13.26 -1.04
C LEU A 36 -18.21 14.55 -1.44
N LEU A 37 -16.98 14.42 -1.93
CA LEU A 37 -16.23 15.50 -2.56
C LEU A 37 -16.39 15.40 -4.08
N GLN A 38 -16.29 16.52 -4.79
CA GLN A 38 -16.36 16.50 -6.24
C GLN A 38 -14.98 16.22 -6.83
N ASP A 39 -14.92 15.37 -7.84
CA ASP A 39 -13.72 15.22 -8.67
C ASP A 39 -13.67 16.28 -9.79
N PHE A 40 -12.68 16.18 -10.68
CA PHE A 40 -12.49 17.11 -11.80
C PHE A 40 -13.65 17.11 -12.80
N ASP A 41 -14.44 16.04 -12.86
CA ASP A 41 -15.62 15.91 -13.74
C ASP A 41 -16.93 16.24 -12.98
N ASP A 42 -16.83 16.89 -11.82
CA ASP A 42 -17.91 17.23 -10.89
C ASP A 42 -18.69 16.01 -10.33
N MET A 43 -18.11 14.81 -10.44
CA MET A 43 -18.71 13.58 -9.93
C MET A 43 -18.48 13.44 -8.42
N PRO A 44 -19.50 13.02 -7.64
CA PRO A 44 -19.37 12.86 -6.21
C PRO A 44 -18.58 11.59 -5.84
N VAL A 45 -17.54 11.74 -5.02
CA VAL A 45 -16.62 10.69 -4.59
C VAL A 45 -16.55 10.62 -3.07
N ASP A 46 -16.78 9.43 -2.50
CA ASP A 46 -16.46 9.13 -1.09
C ASP A 46 -14.98 8.79 -0.96
N VAL A 47 -14.17 9.82 -0.71
CA VAL A 47 -12.70 9.70 -0.64
C VAL A 47 -12.26 8.71 0.44
N LEU A 48 -12.93 8.68 1.60
CA LEU A 48 -12.56 7.77 2.67
C LEU A 48 -12.80 6.32 2.25
N ASN A 49 -13.94 6.05 1.60
CA ASN A 49 -14.21 4.73 1.04
C ASN A 49 -13.22 4.37 -0.08
N THR A 50 -12.81 5.31 -0.94
CA THR A 50 -11.78 5.06 -1.96
C THR A 50 -10.44 4.67 -1.33
N ILE A 51 -9.99 5.38 -0.28
CA ILE A 51 -8.75 5.04 0.44
C ILE A 51 -8.86 3.64 1.06
N ILE A 52 -10.02 3.27 1.58
CA ILE A 52 -10.28 1.95 2.16
C ILE A 52 -10.25 0.85 1.09
N GLN A 53 -10.95 1.06 -0.01
CA GLN A 53 -10.98 0.11 -1.14
C GLN A 53 -9.59 -0.08 -1.74
N ALA A 54 -8.78 0.98 -1.81
CA ALA A 54 -7.40 0.88 -2.26
C ALA A 54 -6.58 -0.09 -1.41
N GLY A 55 -6.72 -0.05 -0.08
CA GLY A 55 -6.10 -1.01 0.83
C GLY A 55 -6.58 -2.44 0.59
N SER A 56 -7.87 -2.64 0.31
CA SER A 56 -8.41 -3.98 0.03
C SER A 56 -7.78 -4.67 -1.18
N LEU A 57 -7.14 -3.92 -2.09
CA LEU A 57 -6.49 -4.49 -3.27
C LEU A 57 -5.19 -5.25 -2.94
N TYR A 58 -4.49 -4.90 -1.85
CA TYR A 58 -3.16 -5.45 -1.57
C TYR A 58 -2.92 -5.80 -0.08
N LEU A 59 -3.83 -5.43 0.81
CA LEU A 59 -3.88 -5.97 2.17
C LEU A 59 -4.61 -7.32 2.12
N ALA A 60 -4.20 -8.32 2.92
CA ALA A 60 -4.89 -9.61 2.88
C ALA A 60 -6.38 -9.41 3.21
N GLN A 61 -7.27 -9.94 2.39
CA GLN A 61 -8.70 -9.83 2.65
C GLN A 61 -9.11 -10.92 3.65
N THR A 62 -9.81 -10.56 4.73
CA THR A 62 -10.22 -11.58 5.71
C THR A 62 -11.16 -12.60 5.08
N GLY A 63 -10.78 -13.87 5.07
CA GLY A 63 -11.67 -14.97 4.67
C GLY A 63 -11.75 -15.24 3.17
N LEU A 64 -10.90 -14.61 2.37
CA LEU A 64 -10.63 -15.03 0.99
C LEU A 64 -9.29 -15.75 0.97
N GLU A 65 -9.33 -17.07 0.85
CA GLU A 65 -8.15 -17.86 0.50
C GLU A 65 -7.67 -17.39 -0.88
N PRO A 66 -6.36 -17.11 -1.06
CA PRO A 66 -5.81 -16.78 -2.36
C PRO A 66 -6.23 -17.86 -3.38
N THR A 67 -6.78 -17.42 -4.50
CA THR A 67 -7.12 -18.35 -5.58
C THR A 67 -5.85 -19.01 -6.13
N ALA A 68 -5.98 -20.22 -6.67
CA ALA A 68 -4.83 -20.94 -7.25
C ALA A 68 -4.10 -20.12 -8.34
N ASP A 69 -4.81 -19.24 -9.04
CA ASP A 69 -4.26 -18.32 -10.04
C ASP A 69 -3.50 -17.14 -9.41
N GLU A 70 -3.93 -16.63 -8.26
CA GLU A 70 -3.19 -15.60 -7.49
C GLU A 70 -1.90 -16.15 -6.89
N LEU A 71 -1.90 -17.44 -6.53
CA LEU A 71 -0.71 -18.17 -6.09
C LEU A 71 0.24 -18.55 -7.25
N ALA A 72 -0.22 -18.44 -8.51
CA ALA A 72 0.56 -18.86 -9.68
C ALA A 72 1.53 -17.79 -10.19
N SER A 73 1.31 -16.51 -9.88
CA SER A 73 2.16 -15.40 -10.31
C SER A 73 2.97 -14.83 -9.13
N PRO A 74 4.30 -15.06 -9.10
CA PRO A 74 5.20 -14.47 -8.10
C PRO A 74 5.06 -12.94 -7.95
N CYS A 75 4.72 -12.24 -9.03
CA CYS A 75 4.58 -10.79 -9.04
C CYS A 75 3.15 -10.28 -8.74
N ALA A 76 2.16 -11.17 -8.52
CA ALA A 76 0.76 -10.78 -8.35
C ALA A 76 0.56 -9.72 -7.25
N GLN A 77 1.17 -9.93 -6.07
CA GLN A 77 1.06 -9.01 -4.94
C GLN A 77 1.64 -7.62 -5.25
N PHE A 78 2.72 -7.55 -6.04
CA PHE A 78 3.28 -6.29 -6.49
C PHE A 78 2.31 -5.54 -7.42
N LEU A 79 1.70 -6.25 -8.37
CA LEU A 79 0.72 -5.69 -9.30
C LEU A 79 -0.54 -5.19 -8.57
N GLN A 80 -1.05 -5.98 -7.62
CA GLN A 80 -2.13 -5.57 -6.71
C GLN A 80 -1.78 -4.29 -5.94
N THR A 81 -0.53 -4.19 -5.48
CA THR A 81 -0.05 -2.98 -4.78
C THR A 81 -0.01 -1.75 -5.71
N ILE A 82 0.32 -1.92 -7.00
CA ILE A 82 0.18 -0.84 -8.01
C ILE A 82 -1.28 -0.42 -8.16
N GLN A 83 -2.21 -1.36 -8.21
CA GLN A 83 -3.64 -1.04 -8.31
C GLN A 83 -4.11 -0.24 -7.08
N GLY A 84 -3.68 -0.65 -5.88
CA GLY A 84 -3.87 0.11 -4.64
C GLY A 84 -3.32 1.54 -4.74
N MET A 85 -2.07 1.70 -5.20
CA MET A 85 -1.47 3.02 -5.40
C MET A 85 -2.28 3.91 -6.36
N ASN A 86 -2.79 3.35 -7.46
CA ASN A 86 -3.56 4.10 -8.43
C ASN A 86 -4.87 4.61 -7.81
N ALA A 87 -5.59 3.76 -7.07
CA ALA A 87 -6.80 4.17 -6.34
C ALA A 87 -6.50 5.24 -5.26
N LEU A 88 -5.39 5.14 -4.54
CA LEU A 88 -4.96 6.19 -3.61
C LEU A 88 -4.61 7.50 -4.33
N THR A 89 -4.07 7.42 -5.55
CA THR A 89 -3.77 8.59 -6.36
C THR A 89 -5.05 9.31 -6.79
N GLU A 90 -6.09 8.56 -7.16
CA GLU A 90 -7.42 9.12 -7.45
C GLU A 90 -7.99 9.82 -6.22
N ALA A 91 -7.92 9.20 -5.05
CA ALA A 91 -8.34 9.82 -3.78
C ALA A 91 -7.56 11.12 -3.50
N ALA A 92 -6.24 11.11 -3.67
CA ALA A 92 -5.38 12.28 -3.48
C ALA A 92 -5.76 13.41 -4.44
N ASN A 93 -6.02 13.07 -5.71
CA ASN A 93 -6.43 14.03 -6.73
C ASN A 93 -7.74 14.74 -6.37
N VAL A 94 -8.73 14.01 -5.83
CA VAL A 94 -9.99 14.60 -5.35
C VAL A 94 -9.73 15.57 -4.18
N LEU A 95 -8.87 15.18 -3.22
CA LEU A 95 -8.52 16.05 -2.10
C LEU A 95 -7.80 17.33 -2.55
N ILE A 96 -6.86 17.21 -3.49
CA ILE A 96 -6.12 18.34 -4.07
C ILE A 96 -7.06 19.25 -4.86
N TYR A 97 -7.95 18.68 -5.67
CA TYR A 97 -8.93 19.46 -6.44
C TYR A 97 -9.90 20.21 -5.52
N GLN A 98 -10.41 19.55 -4.48
CA GLN A 98 -11.26 20.19 -3.48
C GLN A 98 -10.56 21.38 -2.81
N ALA A 99 -9.27 21.24 -2.47
CA ALA A 99 -8.46 22.33 -1.93
C ALA A 99 -8.31 23.51 -2.90
N GLN A 100 -8.03 23.21 -4.18
CA GLN A 100 -7.89 24.21 -5.24
C GLN A 100 -9.20 24.95 -5.55
N ARG A 101 -10.34 24.29 -5.34
CA ARG A 101 -11.67 24.88 -5.53
C ARG A 101 -12.04 25.89 -4.45
N TYR A 102 -11.52 25.72 -3.24
CA TYR A 102 -11.79 26.59 -2.09
C TYR A 102 -10.46 27.03 -1.41
N PRO A 103 -9.61 27.78 -2.13
CA PRO A 103 -8.28 28.15 -1.65
C PRO A 103 -8.33 29.05 -0.40
N GLU A 104 -9.38 29.85 -0.25
CA GLU A 104 -9.58 30.72 0.91
C GLU A 104 -9.91 29.96 2.21
N LEU A 105 -10.31 28.69 2.11
CA LEU A 105 -10.64 27.81 3.22
C LEU A 105 -9.56 26.76 3.51
N THR A 106 -8.48 26.76 2.72
CA THR A 106 -7.50 25.67 2.72
C THR A 106 -6.09 26.18 3.00
N ASP A 107 -5.38 25.49 3.89
CA ASP A 107 -3.94 25.70 4.05
C ASP A 107 -3.18 25.06 2.89
N GLN A 108 -2.34 25.83 2.22
CA GLN A 108 -1.61 25.38 1.04
C GLN A 108 -0.47 24.41 1.40
N GLU A 109 0.12 24.50 2.60
CA GLU A 109 1.26 23.67 2.98
C GLU A 109 0.90 22.16 3.00
N PRO A 110 -0.19 21.72 3.66
CA PRO A 110 -0.66 20.33 3.59
C PRO A 110 -0.97 19.84 2.17
N VAL A 111 -1.50 20.71 1.31
CA VAL A 111 -1.84 20.39 -0.09
C VAL A 111 -0.56 20.18 -0.92
N ASP A 112 0.41 21.08 -0.81
CA ASP A 112 1.70 20.97 -1.48
C ASP A 112 2.45 19.70 -1.04
N TRP A 113 2.35 19.38 0.25
CA TRP A 113 2.89 18.14 0.79
C TRP A 113 2.21 16.91 0.17
N LEU A 114 0.87 16.88 0.02
CA LEU A 114 0.15 15.78 -0.65
C LEU A 114 0.57 15.62 -2.11
N VAL A 115 0.72 16.73 -2.84
CA VAL A 115 1.21 16.73 -4.22
C VAL A 115 2.61 16.12 -4.29
N GLN A 116 3.51 16.57 -3.41
CA GLN A 116 4.88 16.07 -3.36
C GLN A 116 4.95 14.60 -2.94
N ARG A 117 4.07 14.18 -2.03
CA ARG A 117 3.97 12.82 -1.56
C ARG A 117 3.53 11.88 -2.68
N THR A 118 2.50 12.26 -3.43
CA THR A 118 2.01 11.54 -4.61
C THR A 118 3.15 11.35 -5.63
N LYS A 119 3.86 12.42 -5.98
CA LYS A 119 5.02 12.35 -6.91
C LYS A 119 6.12 11.42 -6.40
N THR A 120 6.41 11.47 -5.12
CA THR A 120 7.47 10.65 -4.50
C THR A 120 7.09 9.17 -4.52
N THR A 121 5.86 8.83 -4.17
CA THR A 121 5.31 7.47 -4.21
C THR A 121 5.42 6.89 -5.63
N HIS A 122 4.93 7.60 -6.64
CA HIS A 122 5.03 7.19 -8.06
C HIS A 122 6.48 7.00 -8.51
N LYS A 123 7.38 7.89 -8.10
CA LYS A 123 8.81 7.79 -8.44
C LYS A 123 9.45 6.53 -7.86
N VAL A 124 9.12 6.17 -6.62
CA VAL A 124 9.64 4.95 -5.99
C VAL A 124 9.03 3.71 -6.65
N MET A 125 7.72 3.69 -6.85
CA MET A 125 7.01 2.56 -7.47
C MET A 125 7.54 2.27 -8.88
N ARG A 126 7.78 3.31 -9.70
CA ARG A 126 8.40 3.14 -11.03
C ARG A 126 9.81 2.54 -10.97
N LYS A 127 10.57 2.77 -9.90
CA LYS A 127 11.90 2.16 -9.74
C LYS A 127 11.79 0.68 -9.35
N LEU A 128 10.85 0.35 -8.47
CA LEU A 128 10.60 -1.02 -8.05
C LEU A 128 10.08 -1.87 -9.21
N ASP A 129 9.16 -1.31 -10.01
CA ASP A 129 8.60 -1.96 -11.21
C ASP A 129 9.69 -2.31 -12.23
N LYS A 130 10.63 -1.39 -12.46
CA LYS A 130 11.80 -1.64 -13.32
C LYS A 130 12.77 -2.69 -12.77
N MET A 131 12.76 -2.93 -11.47
CA MET A 131 13.62 -3.90 -10.82
C MET A 131 12.99 -5.30 -10.82
N LEU A 132 11.67 -5.39 -10.98
CA LEU A 132 10.92 -6.61 -10.83
C LEU A 132 11.29 -7.62 -11.94
N PRO A 133 11.76 -8.82 -11.58
CA PRO A 133 11.95 -9.87 -12.56
C PRO A 133 10.61 -10.37 -13.10
N THR A 134 10.58 -10.82 -14.35
CA THR A 134 9.36 -11.43 -14.93
C THR A 134 9.05 -12.76 -14.25
N ASP A 135 7.76 -13.11 -14.12
CA ASP A 135 7.33 -14.40 -13.56
C ASP A 135 8.01 -15.60 -14.22
N GLU A 136 8.15 -15.60 -15.55
CA GLU A 136 8.84 -16.66 -16.29
C GLU A 136 10.30 -16.83 -15.84
N PHE A 137 11.01 -15.71 -15.65
CA PHE A 137 12.39 -15.70 -15.16
C PHE A 137 12.50 -16.18 -13.71
N ILE A 138 11.53 -15.85 -12.86
CA ILE A 138 11.47 -16.33 -11.47
C ILE A 138 11.25 -17.85 -11.47
N LEU A 139 10.25 -18.34 -12.22
CA LEU A 139 9.84 -19.75 -12.22
C LEU A 139 10.85 -20.69 -12.91
N SER A 140 11.61 -20.19 -13.88
CA SER A 140 12.63 -20.97 -14.61
C SER A 140 14.04 -20.88 -14.01
N SER A 141 14.27 -19.94 -13.08
CA SER A 141 15.57 -19.76 -12.44
C SER A 141 15.83 -20.83 -11.38
N ASN A 142 17.02 -21.44 -11.43
CA ASN A 142 17.54 -22.29 -10.34
C ASN A 142 18.29 -21.48 -9.26
N SER A 143 18.33 -20.15 -9.39
CA SER A 143 18.95 -19.21 -8.46
C SER A 143 17.89 -18.52 -7.61
N TYR A 144 18.23 -18.23 -6.34
CA TYR A 144 17.41 -17.46 -5.40
C TYR A 144 17.36 -15.95 -5.68
N GLY A 145 18.21 -15.45 -6.59
CA GLY A 145 18.32 -14.01 -6.88
C GLY A 145 17.00 -13.37 -7.35
N PRO A 146 16.31 -13.92 -8.35
CA PRO A 146 15.03 -13.39 -8.83
C PRO A 146 13.94 -13.38 -7.76
N ASP A 147 13.82 -14.44 -6.95
CA ASP A 147 12.87 -14.50 -5.84
C ASP A 147 13.14 -13.38 -4.82
N PHE A 148 14.40 -13.21 -4.43
CA PHE A 148 14.81 -12.14 -3.51
C PHE A 148 14.51 -10.74 -4.05
N MET A 149 14.71 -10.51 -5.35
CA MET A 149 14.39 -9.23 -5.99
C MET A 149 12.88 -8.98 -6.01
N ALA A 150 12.07 -10.00 -6.30
CA ALA A 150 10.62 -9.91 -6.29
C ALA A 150 10.05 -9.68 -4.89
N GLU A 151 10.56 -10.40 -3.88
CA GLU A 151 10.16 -10.22 -2.47
C GLU A 151 10.52 -8.82 -1.98
N TYR A 152 11.73 -8.33 -2.25
CA TYR A 152 12.14 -6.97 -1.90
C TYR A 152 11.25 -5.93 -2.57
N ALA A 153 11.02 -6.03 -3.88
CA ALA A 153 10.22 -5.09 -4.63
C ALA A 153 8.79 -5.01 -4.09
N THR A 154 8.20 -6.17 -3.79
CA THR A 154 6.85 -6.30 -3.22
C THR A 154 6.75 -5.65 -1.84
N ASN A 155 7.64 -5.99 -0.91
CA ASN A 155 7.63 -5.40 0.42
C ASN A 155 7.90 -3.90 0.41
N ALA A 156 8.84 -3.43 -0.42
CA ALA A 156 9.11 -2.01 -0.57
C ALA A 156 7.92 -1.25 -1.18
N ALA A 157 7.22 -1.85 -2.13
CA ALA A 157 6.02 -1.27 -2.71
C ALA A 157 4.91 -1.14 -1.67
N MET A 158 4.59 -2.23 -0.97
CA MET A 158 3.55 -2.26 0.05
C MET A 158 3.85 -1.26 1.17
N LEU A 159 5.11 -1.13 1.58
CA LEU A 159 5.55 -0.15 2.56
C LEU A 159 5.26 1.30 2.11
N VAL A 160 5.68 1.65 0.89
CA VAL A 160 5.55 3.02 0.37
C VAL A 160 4.07 3.38 0.14
N VAL A 161 3.29 2.45 -0.42
CA VAL A 161 1.86 2.65 -0.67
C VAL A 161 1.07 2.75 0.64
N SER A 162 1.40 1.95 1.65
CA SER A 162 0.71 2.01 2.95
C SER A 162 1.04 3.28 3.72
N TYR A 163 2.27 3.79 3.62
CA TYR A 163 2.59 5.12 4.13
C TYR A 163 1.81 6.22 3.41
N PHE A 164 1.69 6.14 2.09
CA PHE A 164 0.88 7.09 1.33
C PHE A 164 -0.61 7.04 1.73
N ALA A 165 -1.14 5.85 2.02
CA ALA A 165 -2.50 5.72 2.56
C ALA A 165 -2.64 6.37 3.95
N GLU A 166 -1.69 6.16 4.86
CA GLU A 166 -1.71 6.81 6.18
C GLU A 166 -1.70 8.33 6.06
N ASP A 167 -0.85 8.86 5.17
CA ASP A 167 -0.73 10.28 4.85
C ASP A 167 -2.06 10.88 4.37
N LEU A 168 -2.78 10.18 3.50
CA LEU A 168 -4.11 10.59 3.03
C LEU A 168 -5.16 10.54 4.15
N LEU A 169 -5.12 9.52 5.01
CA LEU A 169 -6.03 9.42 6.16
C LEU A 169 -5.78 10.54 7.17
N VAL A 170 -4.52 10.94 7.40
CA VAL A 170 -4.15 12.06 8.27
C VAL A 170 -4.70 13.37 7.71
N TYR A 171 -4.47 13.64 6.43
CA TYR A 171 -5.02 14.83 5.78
C TYR A 171 -6.55 14.84 5.84
N TYR A 172 -7.19 13.70 5.58
CA TYR A 172 -8.66 13.59 5.63
C TYR A 172 -9.21 13.87 7.04
N ASP A 173 -8.54 13.34 8.06
CA ASP A 173 -8.89 13.55 9.46
C ASP A 173 -8.87 15.04 9.84
N GLU A 174 -7.77 15.72 9.54
CA GLU A 174 -7.53 17.11 9.94
C GLU A 174 -8.49 18.08 9.26
N ASN A 175 -8.88 17.81 8.01
CA ASN A 175 -9.68 18.73 7.20
C ASN A 175 -11.18 18.44 7.22
N PHE A 176 -11.59 17.19 7.45
CA PHE A 176 -13.01 16.79 7.27
C PHE A 176 -13.66 16.15 8.49
N ILE A 177 -12.88 15.74 9.50
CA ILE A 177 -13.42 15.19 10.75
C ILE A 177 -13.50 16.29 11.82
N GLN A 178 -14.68 16.90 11.93
CA GLN A 178 -14.90 18.02 12.86
C GLN A 178 -15.03 17.58 14.33
N THR A 179 -15.47 16.35 14.60
CA THR A 179 -15.72 15.89 15.97
C THR A 179 -15.23 14.48 16.23
N LYS A 180 -14.81 14.20 17.48
CA LYS A 180 -14.44 12.85 17.93
C LYS A 180 -15.61 11.84 17.92
N LYS A 181 -16.85 12.32 17.74
CA LYS A 181 -18.05 11.48 17.65
C LYS A 181 -18.43 11.14 16.20
N ASP A 182 -17.68 11.65 15.23
CA ASP A 182 -17.87 11.31 13.83
C ASP A 182 -17.64 9.81 13.62
N ARG A 183 -18.62 9.12 13.06
CA ARG A 183 -18.53 7.67 12.84
C ARG A 183 -17.53 7.31 11.73
N ARG A 184 -17.24 8.22 10.81
CA ARG A 184 -16.18 8.09 9.80
C ARG A 184 -14.80 7.99 10.46
N LYS A 185 -14.61 8.64 11.62
CA LYS A 185 -13.38 8.53 12.43
C LYS A 185 -13.10 7.10 12.86
N VAL A 186 -14.12 6.35 13.27
CA VAL A 186 -13.95 4.95 13.71
C VAL A 186 -13.47 4.09 12.54
N MET A 187 -14.14 4.23 11.39
CA MET A 187 -13.76 3.51 10.17
C MET A 187 -12.32 3.86 9.75
N MET A 188 -11.97 5.15 9.73
CA MET A 188 -10.63 5.63 9.43
C MET A 188 -9.56 5.06 10.36
N LEU A 189 -9.84 4.98 11.68
CA LEU A 189 -8.90 4.43 12.66
C LEU A 189 -8.67 2.92 12.46
N ASP A 190 -9.75 2.15 12.21
CA ASP A 190 -9.64 0.71 11.97
C ASP A 190 -8.74 0.39 10.76
N TYR A 191 -8.86 1.16 9.68
CA TYR A 191 -8.00 0.99 8.49
C TYR A 191 -6.61 1.57 8.65
N ARG A 192 -6.45 2.66 9.41
CA ARG A 192 -5.13 3.19 9.75
C ARG A 192 -4.30 2.17 10.52
N ASP A 193 -4.91 1.43 11.44
CA ASP A 193 -4.24 0.35 12.17
C ASP A 193 -3.80 -0.77 11.21
N ALA A 194 -4.65 -1.16 10.24
CA ALA A 194 -4.28 -2.14 9.21
C ALA A 194 -3.07 -1.69 8.37
N TYR A 195 -3.05 -0.44 7.89
CA TYR A 195 -1.91 0.10 7.17
C TYR A 195 -0.63 0.11 8.02
N ARG A 196 -0.74 0.44 9.31
CA ARG A 196 0.40 0.46 10.23
C ARG A 196 0.98 -0.92 10.51
N GLU A 197 0.14 -1.94 10.62
CA GLU A 197 0.62 -3.31 10.74
C GLU A 197 1.45 -3.71 9.52
N VAL A 198 1.00 -3.37 8.31
CA VAL A 198 1.75 -3.64 7.07
C VAL A 198 3.03 -2.84 6.98
N ILE A 199 3.01 -1.56 7.38
CA ILE A 199 4.21 -0.74 7.46
C ILE A 199 5.26 -1.42 8.34
N GLN A 200 4.87 -1.88 9.54
CA GLN A 200 5.79 -2.55 10.47
C GLN A 200 6.34 -3.85 9.89
N ASP A 201 5.48 -4.68 9.31
CA ASP A 201 5.87 -5.96 8.72
C ASP A 201 6.84 -5.77 7.55
N CYS A 202 6.45 -4.96 6.56
CA CYS A 202 7.30 -4.68 5.40
C CYS A 202 8.60 -3.98 5.79
N GLN A 203 8.64 -3.15 6.84
CA GLN A 203 9.88 -2.57 7.36
C GLN A 203 10.86 -3.63 7.87
N ILE A 204 10.36 -4.65 8.57
CA ILE A 204 11.18 -5.76 9.05
C ILE A 204 11.78 -6.51 7.86
N HIS A 205 10.95 -6.85 6.87
CA HIS A 205 11.39 -7.56 5.66
C HIS A 205 12.40 -6.74 4.85
N VAL A 206 12.09 -5.48 4.52
CA VAL A 206 13.00 -4.59 3.78
C VAL A 206 14.31 -4.35 4.55
N GLY A 207 14.24 -4.23 5.87
CA GLY A 207 15.41 -4.12 6.74
C GLY A 207 16.30 -5.36 6.68
N ALA A 208 15.71 -6.55 6.74
CA ALA A 208 16.43 -7.82 6.61
C ALA A 208 17.09 -7.97 5.24
N HIS A 209 16.39 -7.63 4.15
CA HIS A 209 16.97 -7.61 2.81
C HIS A 209 18.13 -6.61 2.71
N GLY A 210 17.98 -5.41 3.30
CA GLY A 210 19.02 -4.40 3.36
C GLY A 210 20.28 -4.86 4.10
N PHE A 211 20.12 -5.66 5.16
CA PHE A 211 21.24 -6.29 5.86
C PHE A 211 21.93 -7.33 4.97
N LEU A 212 21.17 -8.24 4.35
CA LEU A 212 21.71 -9.28 3.46
C LEU A 212 22.48 -8.69 2.27
N MET A 213 21.95 -7.64 1.63
CA MET A 213 22.65 -6.96 0.53
C MET A 213 24.00 -6.37 0.95
N LYS A 214 24.11 -5.85 2.18
CA LYS A 214 25.37 -5.31 2.71
C LYS A 214 26.39 -6.43 2.95
N GLU A 215 25.97 -7.55 3.52
CA GLU A 215 26.83 -8.71 3.75
C GLU A 215 27.31 -9.30 2.43
N LEU A 216 26.43 -9.45 1.43
CA LEU A 216 26.79 -9.91 0.09
C LEU A 216 27.82 -8.98 -0.58
N ALA A 217 27.62 -7.67 -0.49
CA ALA A 217 28.57 -6.69 -1.02
C ALA A 217 29.92 -6.72 -0.27
N SER A 218 29.92 -7.07 1.01
CA SER A 218 31.15 -7.30 1.79
C SER A 218 31.89 -8.55 1.30
N ALA A 219 31.18 -9.66 1.17
CA ALA A 219 31.73 -10.93 0.68
C ALA A 219 32.29 -10.80 -0.75
N GLN A 220 31.58 -10.11 -1.64
CA GLN A 220 32.05 -9.87 -3.01
C GLN A 220 33.36 -9.07 -3.04
N ARG A 221 33.51 -8.06 -2.18
CA ARG A 221 34.76 -7.29 -2.07
C ARG A 221 35.91 -8.16 -1.58
N ALA A 222 35.67 -9.01 -0.58
CA ALA A 222 36.68 -9.93 -0.08
C ALA A 222 37.10 -10.96 -1.15
N LEU A 223 36.14 -11.49 -1.91
CA LEU A 223 36.39 -12.41 -3.01
C LEU A 223 37.24 -11.75 -4.11
N ASN A 224 36.87 -10.55 -4.57
CA ASN A 224 37.62 -9.83 -5.59
C ASN A 224 39.07 -9.59 -5.15
N LYS A 225 39.28 -9.20 -3.88
CA LYS A 225 40.63 -9.02 -3.33
C LYS A 225 41.43 -10.33 -3.34
N ALA A 226 40.83 -11.44 -2.91
CA ALA A 226 41.49 -12.74 -2.93
C ALA A 226 41.84 -13.20 -4.36
N MET A 227 41.01 -12.85 -5.34
CA MET A 227 41.29 -13.15 -6.75
C MET A 227 42.39 -12.30 -7.36
N GLU A 228 42.59 -11.05 -6.92
CA GLU A 228 43.70 -10.19 -7.36
C GLU A 228 45.05 -10.63 -6.78
N GLU A 229 45.04 -11.35 -5.67
CA GLU A 229 46.23 -11.88 -4.99
C GLU A 229 46.66 -13.28 -5.51
N LEU A 230 45.89 -13.88 -6.44
CA LEU A 230 46.16 -15.15 -7.13
C LEU A 230 46.78 -14.94 -8.52
#